data_AF-A0A3L7SU84-F1
#
_entry.id   AF-A0A3L7SU84-F1
#
_cell.length_a   1.000
_cell.length_b   1.000
_cell.length_c   1.000
_cell.angle_alpha   90.00
_cell.angle_beta   90.00
_cell.angle_gamma   90.00
#
_symmetry.space_group_name_H-M   'P 1'
#
loop_
_entity.id
_entity.type
_entity.pdbx_description
1 polymer ?
#
loop_
_entity_poly.entity_id
_entity_poly.type
_entity_poly.pdbx_seq_one_letter_code
_entity_poly.pdbx_strand_id
1 'polypeptide(L)'
;MSIHRTHLLCVMLLGCQLASAVDTSAEQRAAAEAEKRGHWALQPLVEANREHALDEFITARLSKEGLALSAEAERPTLLRRLNFDLIGLPPSPEEIDAFVNDNSPRAFATAVDRLLASPHYGERWGRHWLDVVRYTESDGFEYDRMRPNAWHYRDYVIKSFNDDKPYDRFVKE
;
A
#
# COMPACT_ATOMS: atom_id res chain seq x y z
N MET A 1 1.25 -45.89 -62.79
CA MET A 1 0.52 -44.62 -62.91
C MET A 1 0.78 -43.78 -61.65
N SER A 2 1.54 -42.69 -61.82
CA SER A 2 1.72 -41.53 -60.91
C SER A 2 1.88 -41.74 -59.39
N ILE A 3 3.11 -41.97 -58.90
CA ILE A 3 3.43 -41.91 -57.44
C ILE A 3 4.53 -40.86 -57.11
N HIS A 4 5.20 -40.24 -58.09
CA HIS A 4 6.33 -39.35 -57.82
C HIS A 4 6.05 -37.85 -57.75
N ARG A 5 4.79 -37.40 -57.78
CA ARG A 5 4.45 -35.97 -57.68
C ARG A 5 3.94 -35.50 -56.32
N THR A 6 3.70 -36.41 -55.38
CA THR A 6 3.07 -36.07 -54.08
C THR A 6 4.08 -35.72 -52.97
N HIS A 7 5.35 -36.11 -53.11
CA HIS A 7 6.35 -35.87 -52.06
C HIS A 7 6.98 -34.47 -52.08
N LEU A 8 6.96 -33.76 -53.22
CA LEU A 8 7.58 -32.43 -53.31
C LEU A 8 6.72 -31.31 -52.71
N LEU A 9 5.40 -31.50 -52.64
CA LEU A 9 4.47 -30.51 -52.08
C LEU A 9 4.45 -30.50 -50.54
N CYS A 10 4.78 -31.63 -49.90
CA CYS A 10 4.77 -31.73 -48.43
C CYS A 10 5.99 -31.03 -47.78
N VAL A 11 7.13 -30.97 -48.48
CA VAL A 11 8.35 -30.34 -47.93
C VAL A 11 8.31 -28.81 -48.02
N MET A 12 7.62 -28.22 -49.02
CA MET A 12 7.47 -26.76 -49.10
C MET A 12 6.45 -26.20 -48.09
N LEU A 13 5.46 -26.98 -47.65
CA LEU A 13 4.50 -26.54 -46.63
C LEU A 13 5.09 -26.60 -45.21
N LEU A 14 5.99 -27.52 -44.91
CA LEU A 14 6.67 -27.57 -43.60
C LEU A 14 7.74 -26.48 -43.41
N GLY A 15 8.36 -26.00 -44.50
CA GLY A 15 9.34 -24.90 -44.43
C GLY A 15 8.73 -23.52 -44.15
N CYS A 16 7.44 -23.33 -44.43
CA CYS A 16 6.75 -22.05 -44.24
C CYS A 16 6.22 -21.86 -42.81
N GLN A 17 6.07 -22.94 -42.03
CA GLN A 17 5.53 -22.88 -40.66
C GLN A 17 6.57 -22.67 -39.56
N LEU A 18 7.87 -22.86 -39.83
CA LEU A 18 8.91 -22.52 -38.86
C LEU A 18 9.31 -21.04 -38.87
N ALA A 19 9.08 -20.32 -39.96
CA ALA A 19 9.42 -18.89 -40.05
C ALA A 19 8.42 -18.00 -39.28
N SER A 20 7.14 -18.37 -39.22
CA SER A 20 6.08 -17.56 -38.59
C SER A 20 5.98 -17.66 -37.07
N ALA A 21 6.55 -18.70 -36.46
CA ALA A 21 6.49 -18.92 -35.01
C ALA A 21 7.58 -18.15 -34.22
N VAL A 22 8.69 -17.79 -34.87
CA VAL A 22 9.77 -16.99 -34.24
C VAL A 22 9.40 -15.50 -34.22
N ASP A 23 8.81 -15.00 -35.31
CA ASP A 23 8.36 -13.61 -35.45
C ASP A 23 7.27 -13.23 -34.44
N THR A 24 6.32 -14.14 -34.17
CA THR A 24 5.25 -13.90 -33.18
C THR A 24 5.80 -13.71 -31.78
N SER A 25 6.89 -14.38 -31.41
CA SER A 25 7.48 -14.24 -30.06
C SER A 25 8.21 -12.91 -29.86
N ALA A 26 8.85 -12.38 -30.91
CA ALA A 26 9.54 -11.10 -30.88
C ALA A 26 8.55 -9.94 -30.89
N GLU A 27 7.50 -10.02 -31.72
CA GLU A 27 6.41 -9.05 -31.75
C GLU A 27 5.62 -9.04 -30.43
N GLN A 28 5.33 -10.20 -29.86
CA GLN A 28 4.66 -10.30 -28.55
C GLN A 28 5.52 -9.71 -27.42
N ARG A 29 6.85 -9.93 -27.44
CA ARG A 29 7.78 -9.30 -26.49
C ARG A 29 7.79 -7.79 -26.66
N ALA A 30 7.90 -7.31 -27.90
CA ALA A 30 7.89 -5.88 -28.20
C ALA A 30 6.57 -5.19 -27.77
N ALA A 31 5.42 -5.86 -27.96
CA ALA A 31 4.11 -5.40 -27.53
C ALA A 31 4.00 -5.35 -25.99
N ALA A 32 4.43 -6.42 -25.30
CA ALA A 32 4.45 -6.45 -23.83
C ALA A 32 5.40 -5.38 -23.25
N GLU A 33 6.50 -5.08 -23.95
CA GLU A 33 7.48 -4.08 -23.53
C GLU A 33 7.01 -2.65 -23.86
N ALA A 34 6.20 -2.46 -24.91
CA ALA A 34 5.51 -1.21 -25.18
C ALA A 34 4.37 -0.96 -24.17
N GLU A 35 3.61 -1.99 -23.81
CA GLU A 35 2.57 -1.94 -22.77
C GLU A 35 3.18 -1.62 -21.40
N LYS A 36 4.29 -2.28 -21.03
CA LYS A 36 5.06 -1.94 -19.82
C LYS A 36 5.53 -0.49 -19.84
N ARG A 37 6.05 0.00 -20.97
CA ARG A 37 6.46 1.41 -21.12
C ARG A 37 5.29 2.40 -21.04
N GLY A 38 4.07 1.98 -21.34
CA GLY A 38 2.85 2.77 -21.19
C GLY A 38 2.17 2.64 -19.82
N HIS A 39 2.62 1.72 -18.97
CA HIS A 39 2.02 1.49 -17.66
C HIS A 39 2.33 2.68 -16.74
N TRP A 40 1.30 3.20 -16.06
CA TRP A 40 1.38 4.41 -15.24
C TRP A 40 2.47 4.34 -14.15
N ALA A 41 2.69 3.15 -13.56
CA ALA A 41 3.68 2.93 -12.51
C ALA A 41 5.14 2.90 -13.02
N LEU A 42 5.35 2.80 -14.34
CA LEU A 42 6.67 2.77 -14.97
C LEU A 42 7.00 4.08 -15.70
N GLN A 43 6.13 5.09 -15.58
CA GLN A 43 6.41 6.42 -16.09
C GLN A 43 7.52 7.09 -15.26
N PRO A 44 8.39 7.88 -15.91
CA PRO A 44 9.39 8.66 -15.19
C PRO A 44 8.71 9.60 -14.19
N LEU A 45 9.32 9.73 -13.00
CA LEU A 45 8.81 10.61 -11.96
C LEU A 45 8.84 12.06 -12.45
N VAL A 46 7.71 12.76 -12.35
CA VAL A 46 7.69 14.21 -12.57
C VAL A 46 8.27 14.84 -11.31
N GLU A 47 9.41 15.52 -11.44
CA GLU A 47 10.04 16.22 -10.32
C GLU A 47 9.13 17.35 -9.83
N ALA A 48 8.53 17.16 -8.67
CA ALA A 48 7.76 18.17 -7.98
C ALA A 48 8.67 18.82 -6.94
N ASN A 49 9.23 19.98 -7.29
CA ASN A 49 10.12 20.73 -6.42
C ASN A 49 9.30 21.66 -5.52
N ARG A 50 8.75 21.14 -4.41
CA ARG A 50 8.09 21.88 -3.31
C ARG A 50 7.68 20.96 -2.15
N GLU A 51 7.55 21.54 -0.96
CA GLU A 51 7.16 20.86 0.29
C GLU A 51 5.80 20.14 0.23
N HIS A 52 4.93 20.46 -0.75
CA HIS A 52 3.59 19.88 -0.92
C HIS A 52 3.29 19.42 -2.35
N ALA A 53 4.25 18.72 -2.96
CA ALA A 53 4.16 18.19 -4.32
C ALA A 53 2.83 17.50 -4.68
N LEU A 54 2.29 16.69 -3.77
CA LEU A 54 1.06 15.91 -4.00
C LEU A 54 -0.20 16.80 -4.08
N ASP A 55 -0.27 17.84 -3.25
CA ASP A 55 -1.44 18.71 -3.15
C ASP A 55 -1.62 19.56 -4.42
N GLU A 56 -0.52 19.85 -5.13
CA GLU A 56 -0.57 20.54 -6.42
C GLU A 56 -1.29 19.69 -7.47
N PHE A 57 -1.00 18.37 -7.55
CA PHE A 57 -1.68 17.47 -8.49
C PHE A 57 -3.17 17.37 -8.20
N ILE A 58 -3.55 17.31 -6.91
CA ILE A 58 -4.94 17.24 -6.48
C ILE A 58 -5.65 18.55 -6.83
N THR A 59 -5.09 19.69 -6.42
CA THR A 59 -5.67 21.02 -6.70
C THR A 59 -5.81 21.28 -8.20
N ALA A 60 -4.80 20.90 -8.99
CA ALA A 60 -4.82 21.03 -10.44
C ALA A 60 -5.95 20.20 -11.08
N ARG A 61 -6.18 18.98 -10.58
CA ARG A 61 -7.28 18.14 -11.05
C ARG A 61 -8.63 18.72 -10.63
N LEU A 62 -8.78 19.13 -9.37
CA LEU A 62 -10.01 19.72 -8.84
C LEU A 62 -10.41 20.98 -9.62
N SER A 63 -9.46 21.86 -9.89
CA SER A 63 -9.69 23.11 -10.64
C SER A 63 -10.16 22.86 -12.07
N LYS A 64 -9.62 21.83 -12.75
CA LYS A 64 -10.09 21.42 -14.09
C LYS A 64 -11.53 20.93 -14.08
N GLU A 65 -11.96 20.31 -12.98
CA GLU A 65 -13.31 19.80 -12.79
C GLU A 65 -14.26 20.85 -12.16
N GLY A 66 -13.80 22.09 -11.94
CA GLY A 66 -14.60 23.15 -11.31
C GLY A 66 -14.88 22.91 -9.82
N LEU A 67 -14.07 22.08 -9.15
CA LEU A 67 -14.17 21.73 -7.74
C LEU A 67 -13.10 22.45 -6.90
N ALA A 68 -13.36 22.59 -5.61
CA ALA A 68 -12.43 23.12 -4.62
C ALA A 68 -12.15 22.07 -3.54
N LEU A 69 -11.06 22.26 -2.79
CA LEU A 69 -10.79 21.46 -1.60
C LEU A 69 -11.90 21.68 -0.56
N SER A 70 -12.21 20.62 0.19
CA SER A 70 -13.08 20.73 1.35
C SER A 70 -12.46 21.67 2.38
N ALA A 71 -13.31 22.43 3.07
CA ALA A 71 -12.89 23.23 4.20
C ALA A 71 -12.24 22.33 5.27
N GLU A 72 -11.24 22.87 5.97
CA GLU A 72 -10.64 22.20 7.10
C GLU A 72 -11.71 21.91 8.17
N ALA A 73 -11.62 20.72 8.78
CA ALA A 73 -12.57 20.34 9.81
C ALA A 73 -12.35 21.18 11.09
N GLU A 74 -13.41 21.36 11.87
CA GLU A 74 -13.29 22.03 13.17
C GLU A 74 -12.30 21.32 14.09
N ARG A 75 -11.60 22.07 14.95
CA ARG A 75 -10.54 21.55 15.83
C ARG A 75 -10.94 20.30 16.63
N PRO A 76 -12.13 20.23 17.28
CA PRO A 76 -12.55 19.02 17.99
C PRO A 76 -12.70 17.81 17.05
N THR A 77 -13.21 18.05 15.84
CA THR A 77 -13.38 17.02 14.81
C THR A 77 -12.04 16.52 14.29
N LEU A 78 -11.08 17.43 14.07
CA LEU A 78 -9.71 17.07 13.68
C LEU A 78 -9.04 16.17 14.72
N LEU A 79 -9.06 16.57 16.00
CA LEU A 79 -8.46 15.77 17.06
C LEU A 79 -9.12 14.40 17.17
N ARG A 80 -10.46 14.35 17.09
CA ARG A 80 -11.20 13.08 17.16
C ARG A 80 -10.80 12.13 16.03
N ARG A 81 -10.70 12.63 14.79
CA ARG A 81 -10.25 11.83 13.64
C ARG A 81 -8.83 11.32 13.88
N LEU A 82 -7.92 12.21 14.26
CA LEU A 82 -6.53 11.87 14.52
C LEU A 82 -6.36 10.77 15.56
N ASN A 83 -7.13 10.83 16.66
CA ASN A 83 -7.08 9.80 17.70
C ASN A 83 -7.59 8.44 17.20
N PHE A 84 -8.73 8.41 16.51
CA PHE A 84 -9.25 7.15 15.95
C PHE A 84 -8.34 6.56 14.87
N ASP A 85 -7.73 7.41 14.06
CA ASP A 85 -6.85 6.97 12.98
C ASP A 85 -5.54 6.41 13.53
N LEU A 86 -4.90 7.10 14.48
CA LEU A 86 -3.57 6.72 14.98
C LEU A 86 -3.61 5.66 16.08
N ILE A 87 -4.54 5.77 17.03
CA ILE A 87 -4.56 4.91 18.23
C ILE A 87 -5.88 4.16 18.40
N GLY A 88 -6.92 4.45 17.61
CA GLY A 88 -8.20 3.74 17.66
C GLY A 88 -9.10 4.09 18.85
N LEU A 89 -8.72 5.08 19.67
CA LEU A 89 -9.45 5.51 20.86
C LEU A 89 -10.02 6.91 20.66
N PRO A 90 -11.10 7.31 21.36
CA PRO A 90 -11.53 8.70 21.38
C PRO A 90 -10.59 9.56 22.25
N PRO A 91 -10.44 10.87 21.96
CA PRO A 91 -9.73 11.78 22.86
C PRO A 91 -10.53 12.00 24.16
N SER A 92 -9.83 12.29 25.26
CA SER A 92 -10.49 12.69 26.52
C SER A 92 -11.05 14.12 26.43
N PRO A 93 -12.02 14.49 27.29
CA PRO A 93 -12.50 15.87 27.36
C PRO A 93 -11.38 16.89 27.60
N GLU A 94 -10.43 16.56 28.48
CA GLU A 94 -9.29 17.41 28.81
C GLU A 94 -8.34 17.59 27.61
N GLU A 95 -8.13 16.52 26.83
CA GLU A 95 -7.33 16.60 25.60
C GLU A 95 -8.00 17.45 24.52
N ILE A 96 -9.33 17.37 24.40
CA ILE A 96 -10.11 18.23 23.50
C ILE A 96 -9.95 19.68 23.93
N ASP A 97 -10.18 20.00 25.21
CA ASP A 97 -10.08 21.36 25.73
C ASP A 97 -8.67 21.92 25.56
N ALA A 98 -7.63 21.14 25.86
CA ALA A 98 -6.24 21.54 25.66
C ALA A 98 -5.95 21.83 24.18
N PHE A 99 -6.39 20.96 23.27
CA PHE A 99 -6.17 21.13 21.84
C PHE A 99 -6.98 22.30 21.27
N VAL A 100 -8.23 22.47 21.66
CA VAL A 100 -9.09 23.56 21.14
C VAL A 100 -8.54 24.92 21.56
N ASN A 101 -8.01 25.03 22.78
CA ASN A 101 -7.47 26.28 23.31
C ASN A 101 -6.02 26.57 22.91
N ASP A 102 -5.29 25.59 22.35
CA ASP A 102 -3.92 25.79 21.86
C ASP A 102 -3.90 26.47 20.48
N ASN A 103 -3.66 27.78 20.48
CA ASN A 103 -3.53 28.59 19.26
C ASN A 103 -2.12 28.58 18.66
N SER A 104 -1.21 27.74 19.18
CA SER A 104 0.13 27.59 18.62
C SER A 104 0.06 27.07 17.18
N PRO A 105 0.90 27.57 16.26
CA PRO A 105 1.03 26.98 14.92
C PRO A 105 1.51 25.52 14.96
N ARG A 106 2.05 25.07 16.10
CA ARG A 106 2.51 23.69 16.33
C ARG A 106 1.47 22.79 16.98
N ALA A 107 0.29 23.28 17.36
CA ALA A 107 -0.71 22.53 18.12
C ALA A 107 -1.04 21.17 17.49
N PHE A 108 -1.26 21.14 16.17
CA PHE A 108 -1.54 19.92 15.42
C PHE A 108 -0.36 18.95 15.43
N ALA A 109 0.84 19.43 15.10
CA ALA A 109 2.05 18.59 15.09
C ALA A 109 2.34 18.00 16.48
N THR A 110 2.21 18.79 17.54
CA THR A 110 2.37 18.32 18.93
C THR A 110 1.34 17.24 19.27
N ALA A 111 0.09 17.38 18.83
CA ALA A 111 -0.93 16.35 19.03
C ALA A 111 -0.59 15.05 18.27
N VAL A 112 -0.08 15.15 17.05
CA VAL A 112 0.40 13.99 16.26
C VAL A 112 1.55 13.29 16.98
N ASP A 113 2.59 14.04 17.36
CA ASP A 113 3.79 13.52 18.03
C ASP A 113 3.41 12.77 19.32
N ARG A 114 2.50 13.35 20.11
CA ARG A 114 1.98 12.73 21.34
C ARG A 114 1.27 11.41 21.07
N LEU A 115 0.46 11.33 20.00
CA LEU A 115 -0.30 10.13 19.67
C LEU A 115 0.59 9.03 19.09
N LEU A 116 1.59 9.38 18.27
CA LEU A 116 2.59 8.45 17.76
C LEU A 116 3.46 7.87 18.89
N ALA A 117 3.73 8.65 19.94
CA ALA A 117 4.45 8.19 21.13
C ALA A 117 3.60 7.36 22.11
N SER A 118 2.28 7.24 21.89
CA SER A 118 1.40 6.48 22.76
C SER A 118 1.60 4.97 22.58
N PRO A 119 1.62 4.16 23.66
CA PRO A 119 1.71 2.69 23.53
C PRO A 119 0.55 2.09 22.71
N HIS A 120 -0.60 2.77 22.69
CA HIS A 120 -1.78 2.38 21.90
C HIS A 120 -1.55 2.47 20.39
N TYR A 121 -0.53 3.22 19.95
CA TYR A 121 -0.15 3.26 18.54
C TYR A 121 0.26 1.88 18.04
N GLY A 122 1.19 1.22 18.73
CA GLY A 122 1.65 -0.12 18.39
C GLY A 122 0.56 -1.18 18.52
N GLU A 123 -0.38 -1.03 19.46
CA GLU A 123 -1.55 -1.91 19.58
C GLU A 123 -2.46 -1.76 18.35
N ARG A 124 -2.74 -0.52 17.94
CA ARG A 124 -3.59 -0.20 16.78
C ARG A 124 -2.99 -0.71 15.48
N TRP A 125 -1.73 -0.37 15.22
CA TRP A 125 -1.05 -0.72 13.96
C TRP A 125 -0.58 -2.18 13.93
N GLY A 126 -0.19 -2.72 15.09
CA GLY A 126 0.10 -4.14 15.25
C GLY A 126 -1.08 -5.02 14.87
N ARG A 127 -2.31 -4.64 15.21
CA ARG A 127 -3.52 -5.36 14.80
C ARG A 127 -3.62 -5.50 13.28
N HIS A 128 -3.35 -4.44 12.53
CA HIS A 128 -3.41 -4.47 11.06
C HIS A 128 -2.39 -5.45 10.47
N TRP A 129 -1.19 -5.49 11.02
CA TRP A 129 -0.18 -6.47 10.62
C TRP A 129 -0.61 -7.90 10.96
N LEU A 130 -1.08 -8.12 12.19
CA LEU A 130 -1.52 -9.42 12.68
C LEU A 130 -2.70 -9.98 11.87
N ASP A 131 -3.59 -9.12 11.38
CA ASP A 131 -4.67 -9.49 10.46
C ASP A 131 -4.10 -10.01 9.11
N VAL A 132 -3.11 -9.31 8.54
CA VAL A 132 -2.49 -9.69 7.24
C VAL A 132 -1.81 -11.05 7.33
N VAL A 133 -1.07 -11.31 8.41
CA VAL A 133 -0.36 -12.59 8.61
C VAL A 133 -1.25 -13.69 9.18
N ARG A 134 -2.55 -13.41 9.38
CA ARG A 134 -3.54 -14.34 9.94
C ARG A 134 -3.13 -14.89 11.31
N TYR A 135 -2.65 -14.00 12.17
CA TYR A 135 -2.31 -14.35 13.53
C TYR A 135 -3.53 -14.87 14.30
N THR A 136 -3.35 -15.99 15.01
CA THR A 136 -4.35 -16.58 15.89
C THR A 136 -3.69 -17.16 17.13
N GLU A 137 -4.40 -17.15 18.26
CA GLU A 137 -3.95 -17.82 19.49
C GLU A 137 -4.37 -19.29 19.54
N SER A 138 -5.13 -19.76 18.56
CA SER A 138 -5.63 -21.13 18.46
C SER A 138 -5.67 -21.61 17.00
N ASP A 139 -5.81 -22.91 16.78
CA ASP A 139 -5.78 -23.49 15.43
C ASP A 139 -7.02 -23.16 14.58
N GLY A 140 -8.15 -22.82 15.21
CA GLY A 140 -9.32 -22.26 14.53
C GLY A 140 -10.06 -23.21 13.58
N PHE A 141 -9.73 -24.51 13.57
CA PHE A 141 -10.34 -25.51 12.69
C PHE A 141 -10.45 -26.89 13.36
N GLU A 142 -11.63 -27.53 13.28
CA GLU A 142 -12.05 -28.87 13.79
C GLU A 142 -11.63 -29.24 15.22
N TYR A 143 -10.35 -29.22 15.51
CA TYR A 143 -9.75 -29.30 16.83
C TYR A 143 -9.07 -27.98 17.17
N ASP A 144 -9.84 -27.05 17.74
CA ASP A 144 -9.37 -25.72 18.11
C ASP A 144 -8.45 -25.77 19.35
N ARG A 145 -7.17 -26.09 19.12
CA ARG A 145 -6.16 -26.15 20.17
C ARG A 145 -5.53 -24.78 20.34
N MET A 146 -5.28 -24.40 21.59
CA MET A 146 -4.50 -23.20 21.89
C MET A 146 -3.05 -23.38 21.44
N ARG A 147 -2.46 -22.29 20.94
CA ARG A 147 -1.06 -22.13 20.62
C ARG A 147 -0.38 -21.45 21.81
N PRO A 148 0.25 -22.20 22.74
CA PRO A 148 0.57 -21.69 24.08
C PRO A 148 1.47 -20.45 24.11
N ASN A 149 2.26 -20.24 23.05
CA ASN A 149 3.28 -19.21 22.96
C ASN A 149 3.06 -18.21 21.80
N ALA A 150 1.90 -18.24 21.13
CA ALA A 150 1.62 -17.35 20.00
C ALA A 150 1.69 -15.87 20.41
N TRP A 151 1.23 -15.55 21.63
CA TRP A 151 1.19 -14.19 22.17
C TRP A 151 2.55 -13.48 22.18
N HIS A 152 3.67 -14.20 22.28
CA HIS A 152 5.00 -13.60 22.18
C HIS A 152 5.21 -12.88 20.84
N TYR A 153 4.68 -13.45 19.75
CA TYR A 153 4.76 -12.81 18.44
C TYR A 153 3.90 -11.55 18.38
N ARG A 154 2.66 -11.59 18.91
CA ARG A 154 1.81 -10.39 19.03
C ARG A 154 2.54 -9.27 19.78
N ASP A 155 3.08 -9.59 20.95
CA ASP A 155 3.73 -8.60 21.80
C ASP A 155 5.00 -8.06 21.15
N TYR A 156 5.76 -8.90 20.43
CA TYR A 156 6.89 -8.49 19.60
C TYR A 156 6.47 -7.53 18.49
N VAL A 157 5.37 -7.81 17.78
CA VAL A 157 4.85 -6.94 16.71
C VAL A 157 4.45 -5.58 17.28
N ILE A 158 3.66 -5.56 18.36
CA ILE A 158 3.23 -4.32 19.03
C ILE A 158 4.45 -3.49 19.45
N LYS A 159 5.43 -4.14 20.10
CA LYS A 159 6.67 -3.48 20.51
C LYS A 159 7.45 -2.93 19.30
N SER A 160 7.54 -3.68 18.21
CA SER A 160 8.27 -3.27 17.01
C SER A 160 7.66 -2.02 16.37
N PHE A 161 6.34 -1.86 16.39
CA PHE A 161 5.68 -0.61 15.95
C PHE A 161 5.95 0.56 16.89
N ASN A 162 5.86 0.35 18.21
CA ASN A 162 6.10 1.41 19.20
C ASN A 162 7.57 1.90 19.23
N ASP A 163 8.51 1.01 18.94
CA ASP A 163 9.94 1.33 18.86
C ASP A 163 10.35 1.94 17.51
N ASP A 164 9.41 2.11 16.57
CA ASP A 164 9.69 2.51 15.18
C ASP A 164 10.76 1.62 14.52
N LYS A 165 10.63 0.30 14.67
CA LYS A 165 11.60 -0.65 14.13
C LYS A 165 11.58 -0.60 12.60
N PRO A 166 12.74 -0.41 11.94
CA PRO A 166 12.82 -0.45 10.48
C PRO A 166 12.25 -1.75 9.90
N TYR A 167 11.43 -1.62 8.85
CA TYR A 167 10.73 -2.74 8.23
C TYR A 167 11.67 -3.88 7.80
N ASP A 168 12.83 -3.54 7.24
CA ASP A 168 13.82 -4.50 6.74
C ASP A 168 14.45 -5.35 7.85
N ARG A 169 14.46 -4.84 9.09
CA ARG A 169 14.86 -5.58 10.29
C ARG A 169 13.69 -6.38 10.85
N PHE A 170 12.51 -5.75 10.94
CA PHE A 170 11.30 -6.37 11.48
C PHE A 170 10.95 -7.71 10.81
N VAL A 171 11.07 -7.82 9.48
CA VAL A 171 10.72 -9.04 8.74
C VAL A 171 11.77 -10.15 8.77
N LYS A 172 12.96 -9.90 9.35
CA LYS A 172 14.07 -10.88 9.42
C LYS A 172 14.19 -11.56 10.79
N GLU A 173 13.69 -10.91 11.84
CA GLU A 173 13.67 -11.40 13.23
C GLU A 173 12.43 -12.28 13.47
#